data_AF-A0A821MUE1-F1
#
_entry.id   AF-A0A821MUE1-F1
#
_cell.length_a   1.000
_cell.length_b   1.000
_cell.length_c   1.000
_cell.angle_alpha   90.00
_cell.angle_beta   90.00
_cell.angle_gamma   90.00
#
_symmetry.space_group_name_H-M   'P 1'
#
loop_
_entity.id
_entity.type
_entity.pdbx_description
1 polymer ?
#
loop_
_entity_poly.entity_id
_entity_poly.type
_entity_poly.pdbx_seq_one_letter_code
_entity_poly.pdbx_strand_id
1 'polypeptide(L)'
;WLPNLTRFCKQNDDNKRAKVSMILDKLITLTIEEDDMYPSIQAKIWSHIGQVSDLLDIVLDCFIKRSVLGGLGSLPAEILADTAVALASSNALLFSRKVIGRLCRLIEKTCLSPTPTLEQHLIWDDIAILLRYLLMLSFNNSLDVASHLPFLFHIVTLLVSTGPLTLRASTHGLVINILHSLCTCSQPQFSDETQRVLRLSLAEFSLP
;
A
#
# COMPACT_ATOMS: atom_id res chain seq x y z
N TRP A 1 -11.95 -22.77 -1.74
CA TRP A 1 -12.18 -22.45 -3.16
C TRP A 1 -11.24 -21.35 -3.67
N LEU A 2 -10.89 -20.34 -2.87
CA LEU A 2 -9.96 -19.26 -3.24
C LEU A 2 -8.63 -19.72 -3.86
N PRO A 3 -7.90 -20.71 -3.32
CA PRO A 3 -6.65 -21.17 -3.95
C PRO A 3 -6.84 -21.72 -5.37
N ASN A 4 -8.04 -22.19 -5.72
CA ASN A 4 -8.34 -22.69 -7.06
C ASN A 4 -8.45 -21.56 -8.10
N LEU A 5 -8.66 -20.30 -7.68
CA LEU A 5 -8.70 -19.16 -8.59
C LEU A 5 -7.37 -18.94 -9.32
N THR A 6 -6.25 -19.31 -8.69
CA THR A 6 -4.90 -19.22 -9.29
C THR A 6 -4.79 -19.96 -10.62
N ARG A 7 -5.52 -21.07 -10.78
CA ARG A 7 -5.56 -21.87 -12.02
C ARG A 7 -6.13 -21.08 -13.20
N PHE A 8 -6.96 -20.08 -12.92
CA PHE A 8 -7.60 -19.20 -13.89
C PHE A 8 -6.78 -17.94 -14.19
N CYS A 9 -5.76 -17.63 -13.36
CA CYS A 9 -4.83 -16.52 -13.57
C CYS A 9 -3.56 -16.92 -14.34
N LYS A 10 -3.11 -18.18 -14.23
CA LYS A 10 -1.86 -18.69 -14.83
C LYS A 10 -1.93 -18.98 -16.33
N GLN A 11 -3.13 -19.20 -16.86
CA GLN A 11 -3.34 -19.36 -18.29
C GLN A 11 -3.50 -17.95 -18.87
N ASN A 12 -2.84 -17.62 -19.99
CA ASN A 12 -2.99 -16.37 -20.76
C ASN A 12 -4.41 -16.25 -21.39
N ASP A 13 -5.43 -16.60 -20.63
CA ASP A 13 -6.83 -16.63 -20.99
C ASP A 13 -7.47 -15.39 -20.37
N ASP A 14 -7.52 -14.31 -21.13
CA ASP A 14 -8.05 -13.02 -20.69
C ASP A 14 -9.50 -13.13 -20.21
N ASN A 15 -10.29 -14.07 -20.74
CA ASN A 15 -11.66 -14.32 -20.29
C ASN A 15 -11.70 -14.90 -18.87
N LYS A 16 -10.77 -15.80 -18.53
CA LYS A 16 -10.67 -16.34 -17.17
C LYS A 16 -10.21 -15.28 -16.17
N ARG A 17 -9.21 -14.47 -16.54
CA ARG A 17 -8.77 -13.32 -15.73
C ARG A 17 -9.90 -12.31 -15.51
N ALA A 18 -10.67 -11.98 -16.54
CA ALA A 18 -11.81 -11.09 -16.42
C ALA A 18 -12.85 -11.62 -15.42
N LYS A 19 -13.15 -12.92 -15.43
CA LYS A 19 -14.04 -13.55 -14.44
C LYS A 19 -13.49 -13.45 -13.01
N VAL A 20 -12.18 -13.62 -12.82
CA VAL A 20 -11.56 -13.42 -11.50
C VAL A 20 -11.70 -11.96 -11.05
N SER A 21 -11.42 -11.00 -11.92
CA SER A 21 -11.64 -9.57 -11.62
C SER A 21 -13.09 -9.27 -11.26
N MET A 22 -14.08 -9.87 -11.93
CA MET A 22 -15.50 -9.71 -11.58
C MET A 22 -15.83 -10.26 -10.18
N ILE A 23 -15.23 -11.38 -9.78
CA ILE A 23 -15.41 -11.93 -8.43
C ILE A 23 -14.79 -10.99 -7.40
N LEU A 24 -13.57 -10.52 -7.66
CA LEU A 24 -12.87 -9.57 -6.79
C LEU A 24 -13.65 -8.26 -6.65
N ASP A 25 -14.23 -7.77 -7.74
CA ASP A 25 -15.04 -6.55 -7.74
C ASP A 25 -16.29 -6.67 -6.85
N LYS A 26 -16.95 -7.83 -6.86
CA LYS A 26 -18.06 -8.13 -5.94
C LYS A 26 -17.60 -8.21 -4.49
N LEU A 27 -16.45 -8.82 -4.22
CA LEU A 27 -15.89 -8.87 -2.87
C LEU A 27 -15.51 -7.48 -2.36
N ILE A 28 -14.94 -6.64 -3.23
CA ILE A 28 -14.63 -5.24 -2.92
C ILE A 28 -15.91 -4.47 -2.60
N THR A 29 -16.95 -4.62 -3.42
CA THR A 29 -18.25 -3.98 -3.20
C THR A 29 -18.84 -4.39 -1.86
N LEU A 30 -18.87 -5.70 -1.57
CA LEU A 30 -19.29 -6.25 -0.27
C LEU A 30 -18.48 -5.65 0.90
N THR A 31 -17.17 -5.48 0.72
CA THR A 31 -16.28 -4.92 1.76
C THR A 31 -16.56 -3.45 2.04
N ILE A 32 -17.00 -2.71 1.02
CA ILE A 32 -17.31 -1.27 1.13
C ILE A 32 -18.73 -1.06 1.71
N GLU A 33 -19.67 -1.92 1.33
CA GLU A 33 -21.10 -1.75 1.68
C GLU A 33 -21.47 -2.36 3.04
N GLU A 34 -20.79 -3.42 3.48
CA GLU A 34 -21.16 -4.17 4.70
C GLU A 34 -20.31 -3.76 5.91
N ASP A 35 -20.67 -2.67 6.59
CA ASP A 35 -19.97 -2.14 7.77
C ASP A 35 -19.98 -3.12 8.96
N ASP A 36 -21.15 -3.70 9.28
CA ASP A 36 -21.30 -4.63 10.41
C ASP A 36 -20.46 -5.91 10.25
N MET A 37 -20.29 -6.37 9.01
CA MET A 37 -19.54 -7.58 8.69
C MET A 37 -18.06 -7.30 8.39
N TYR A 38 -17.64 -6.03 8.35
CA TYR A 38 -16.30 -5.62 7.93
C TYR A 38 -15.18 -6.42 8.64
N PRO A 39 -15.16 -6.58 9.98
CA PRO A 39 -14.11 -7.36 10.65
C PRO A 39 -14.07 -8.83 10.22
N SER A 40 -15.24 -9.43 9.96
CA SER A 40 -15.35 -10.81 9.49
C SER A 40 -14.86 -10.95 8.05
N ILE A 41 -15.17 -9.99 7.19
CA ILE A 41 -14.70 -9.95 5.80
C ILE A 41 -13.18 -9.85 5.76
N GLN A 42 -12.58 -8.95 6.56
CA GLN A 42 -11.12 -8.82 6.67
C GLN A 42 -10.47 -10.15 7.08
N ALA A 43 -10.92 -10.75 8.18
CA ALA A 43 -10.30 -11.93 8.76
C ALA A 43 -10.54 -13.21 7.93
N LYS A 44 -11.73 -13.39 7.37
CA LYS A 44 -12.15 -14.66 6.73
C LYS A 44 -11.99 -14.65 5.21
N ILE A 45 -11.99 -13.49 4.57
CA ILE A 45 -11.86 -13.38 3.12
C ILE A 45 -10.49 -12.83 2.76
N TRP A 46 -10.20 -11.57 3.10
CA TRP A 46 -9.00 -10.88 2.60
C TRP A 46 -7.70 -11.46 3.16
N SER A 47 -7.64 -11.81 4.45
CA SER A 47 -6.48 -12.49 5.02
C SER A 47 -6.17 -13.83 4.33
N HIS A 48 -7.21 -14.59 3.94
CA HIS A 48 -7.04 -15.85 3.21
C HIS A 48 -6.64 -15.65 1.74
N ILE A 49 -7.12 -14.59 1.09
CA ILE A 49 -6.65 -14.19 -0.24
C ILE A 49 -5.16 -13.82 -0.19
N GLY A 50 -4.73 -13.17 0.90
CA GLY A 50 -3.34 -12.77 1.13
C GLY A 50 -2.34 -13.93 1.13
N GLN A 51 -2.79 -15.13 1.50
CA GLN A 51 -1.98 -16.36 1.48
C GLN A 51 -1.74 -16.89 0.06
N VAL A 52 -2.54 -16.44 -0.91
CA VAL A 52 -2.50 -16.91 -2.29
C VAL A 52 -1.69 -15.93 -3.14
N SER A 53 -0.36 -16.05 -3.10
CA SER A 53 0.60 -15.14 -3.75
C SER A 53 0.29 -14.82 -5.21
N ASP A 54 -0.20 -15.79 -5.97
CA ASP A 54 -0.56 -15.64 -7.39
C ASP A 54 -1.75 -14.69 -7.64
N LEU A 55 -2.57 -14.41 -6.62
CA LEU A 55 -3.71 -13.48 -6.71
C LEU A 55 -3.35 -12.04 -6.32
N LEU A 56 -2.21 -11.81 -5.68
CA LEU A 56 -1.89 -10.51 -5.10
C LEU A 56 -1.81 -9.39 -6.15
N ASP A 57 -1.29 -9.68 -7.35
CA ASP A 57 -1.17 -8.66 -8.41
C ASP A 57 -2.54 -8.22 -8.93
N ILE A 58 -3.44 -9.18 -9.23
CA ILE A 58 -4.79 -8.87 -9.74
C ILE A 58 -5.68 -8.23 -8.66
N VAL A 59 -5.51 -8.63 -7.40
CA VAL A 59 -6.20 -7.99 -6.26
C VAL A 59 -5.74 -6.54 -6.13
N LEU A 60 -4.43 -6.29 -6.17
CA LEU A 60 -3.88 -4.94 -6.07
C LEU A 60 -4.33 -4.06 -7.26
N ASP A 61 -4.42 -4.63 -8.47
CA ASP A 61 -4.99 -3.92 -9.64
C ASP A 61 -6.46 -3.53 -9.42
N CYS A 62 -7.29 -4.46 -8.94
CA CYS A 62 -8.69 -4.19 -8.62
C CYS A 62 -8.84 -3.14 -7.51
N PHE A 63 -7.99 -3.20 -6.48
CA PHE A 63 -7.99 -2.26 -5.37
C PHE A 63 -7.65 -0.85 -5.86
N ILE A 64 -6.54 -0.69 -6.59
CA ILE A 64 -6.12 0.63 -7.10
C ILE A 64 -7.20 1.18 -8.04
N LYS A 65 -7.71 0.37 -8.97
CA LYS A 65 -8.77 0.80 -9.90
C LYS A 65 -10.00 1.31 -9.16
N ARG A 66 -10.47 0.59 -8.14
CA ARG A 66 -11.65 0.99 -7.36
C ARG A 66 -11.38 2.26 -6.55
N SER A 67 -10.21 2.37 -5.94
CA SER A 67 -9.81 3.54 -5.14
C SER A 67 -9.62 4.80 -6.00
N VAL A 68 -9.01 4.68 -7.18
CA VAL A 68 -8.87 5.79 -8.15
C VAL A 68 -10.25 6.25 -8.63
N LEU A 69 -11.18 5.33 -8.91
CA LEU A 69 -12.55 5.68 -9.31
C LEU A 69 -13.29 6.48 -8.23
N GLY A 70 -13.04 6.19 -6.95
CA GLY A 70 -13.58 6.96 -5.82
C GLY A 70 -12.81 8.27 -5.54
N GLY A 71 -11.52 8.30 -5.87
CA GLY A 71 -10.60 9.40 -5.58
C GLY A 71 -9.90 9.24 -4.22
N LEU A 72 -8.77 9.94 -4.05
CA LEU A 72 -8.01 9.97 -2.78
C LEU A 72 -8.87 10.52 -1.64
N GLY A 73 -8.86 9.81 -0.50
CA GLY A 73 -9.65 10.19 0.69
C GLY A 73 -11.14 9.84 0.61
N SER A 74 -11.59 9.20 -0.48
CA SER A 74 -12.93 8.65 -0.57
C SER A 74 -13.11 7.43 0.32
N LEU A 75 -14.36 7.13 0.72
CA LEU A 75 -14.67 5.94 1.52
C LEU A 75 -14.12 4.64 0.89
N PRO A 76 -14.30 4.37 -0.43
CA PRO A 76 -13.69 3.20 -1.06
C PRO A 76 -12.16 3.16 -0.95
N ALA A 77 -11.49 4.30 -1.13
CA ALA A 77 -10.04 4.36 -1.08
C ALA A 77 -9.50 4.07 0.33
N GLU A 78 -10.15 4.60 1.36
CA GLU A 78 -9.76 4.40 2.75
C GLU A 78 -10.03 2.97 3.23
N ILE A 79 -11.21 2.41 2.91
CA ILE A 79 -11.55 1.02 3.22
C ILE A 79 -10.55 0.06 2.56
N LEU A 80 -10.20 0.29 1.30
CA LEU A 80 -9.28 -0.60 0.58
C LEU A 80 -7.82 -0.43 1.02
N ALA A 81 -7.43 0.75 1.52
CA ALA A 81 -6.14 0.96 2.15
C ALA A 81 -6.00 0.17 3.46
N ASP A 82 -7.04 0.18 4.31
CA ASP A 82 -7.09 -0.65 5.52
C ASP A 82 -7.17 -2.16 5.18
N THR A 83 -7.98 -2.52 4.20
CA THR A 83 -8.09 -3.91 3.70
C THR A 83 -6.76 -4.45 3.17
N ALA A 84 -5.91 -3.60 2.59
CA ALA A 84 -4.58 -3.98 2.14
C ALA A 84 -3.69 -4.48 3.31
N VAL A 85 -3.92 -3.99 4.53
CA VAL A 85 -3.23 -4.47 5.75
C VAL A 85 -3.66 -5.90 6.09
N ALA A 86 -4.96 -6.20 6.04
CA ALA A 86 -5.44 -7.56 6.24
C ALA A 86 -4.93 -8.51 5.16
N LEU A 87 -4.87 -8.05 3.90
CA LEU A 87 -4.28 -8.82 2.79
C LEU A 87 -2.79 -9.10 3.03
N ALA A 88 -2.05 -8.15 3.60
CA ALA A 88 -0.64 -8.30 3.94
C ALA A 88 -0.40 -9.26 5.14
N SER A 89 -1.37 -9.41 6.05
CA SER A 89 -1.20 -10.12 7.34
C SER A 89 -0.56 -11.51 7.25
N SER A 90 -0.81 -12.26 6.18
CA SER A 90 -0.28 -13.62 6.00
C SER A 90 0.99 -13.69 5.13
N ASN A 91 1.37 -12.60 4.45
CA ASN A 91 2.52 -12.57 3.54
C ASN A 91 3.08 -11.15 3.39
N ALA A 92 3.32 -10.48 4.51
CA ALA A 92 3.61 -9.05 4.58
C ALA A 92 4.84 -8.68 3.72
N LEU A 93 5.89 -9.50 3.77
CA LEU A 93 7.12 -9.28 3.01
C LEU A 93 6.90 -9.29 1.49
N LEU A 94 6.15 -10.26 0.96
CA LEU A 94 5.89 -10.31 -0.47
C LEU A 94 4.96 -9.17 -0.90
N PHE A 95 3.94 -8.90 -0.09
CA PHE A 95 2.96 -7.87 -0.39
C PHE A 95 3.57 -6.47 -0.36
N SER A 96 4.38 -6.15 0.66
CA SER A 96 5.09 -4.87 0.76
C SER A 96 6.04 -4.66 -0.43
N ARG A 97 6.81 -5.68 -0.82
CA ARG A 97 7.65 -5.66 -2.03
C ARG A 97 6.85 -5.34 -3.29
N LYS A 98 5.66 -5.93 -3.45
CA LYS A 98 4.79 -5.67 -4.60
C LYS A 98 4.28 -4.23 -4.62
N VAL A 99 3.83 -3.70 -3.47
CA VAL A 99 3.33 -2.33 -3.35
C VAL A 99 4.44 -1.31 -3.59
N ILE A 100 5.58 -1.44 -2.89
CA ILE A 100 6.75 -0.57 -3.03
C ILE A 100 7.28 -0.60 -4.46
N GLY A 101 7.51 -1.80 -5.02
CA GLY A 101 8.03 -1.94 -6.39
C GLY A 101 7.05 -1.44 -7.46
N ARG A 102 5.74 -1.45 -7.20
CA ARG A 102 4.75 -0.84 -8.10
C ARG A 102 4.82 0.68 -8.04
N LEU A 103 4.88 1.26 -6.85
CA LEU A 103 4.98 2.71 -6.67
C LEU A 103 6.26 3.27 -7.28
N CYS A 104 7.42 2.65 -7.01
CA CYS A 104 8.69 3.05 -7.63
C CYS A 104 8.61 3.04 -9.18
N ARG A 105 7.98 2.02 -9.78
CA ARG A 105 7.81 1.94 -11.24
C ARG A 105 6.88 3.01 -11.79
N LEU A 106 5.84 3.42 -11.05
CA LEU A 106 4.99 4.53 -11.48
C LEU A 106 5.75 5.84 -11.43
N ILE A 107 6.50 6.08 -10.34
CA ILE A 107 7.36 7.25 -10.22
C ILE A 107 8.40 7.29 -11.36
N GLU A 108 9.04 6.17 -11.67
CA GLU A 108 10.00 6.09 -12.79
C GLU A 108 9.35 6.44 -14.14
N LYS A 109 8.10 6.02 -14.37
CA LYS A 109 7.37 6.33 -15.60
C LYS A 109 7.09 7.82 -15.78
N THR A 110 6.99 8.61 -14.71
CA THR A 110 6.75 10.06 -14.86
C THR A 110 7.95 10.78 -15.47
N CYS A 111 9.15 10.22 -15.34
CA CYS A 111 10.36 10.72 -15.98
C CYS A 111 10.32 10.60 -17.52
N LEU A 112 9.49 9.71 -18.07
CA LEU A 112 9.38 9.50 -19.52
C LEU A 112 8.48 10.55 -20.19
N SER A 113 7.60 11.19 -19.43
CA SER A 113 6.68 12.24 -19.90
C SER A 113 6.53 13.32 -18.83
N PRO A 114 7.58 14.10 -18.56
CA PRO A 114 7.58 15.05 -17.46
C PRO A 114 6.54 16.14 -17.64
N THR A 115 5.83 16.45 -16.56
CA THR A 115 4.89 17.56 -16.44
C THR A 115 5.45 18.63 -15.50
N PRO A 116 4.96 19.88 -15.56
CA PRO A 116 5.40 20.95 -14.65
C PRO A 116 5.25 20.61 -13.16
N THR A 117 4.20 19.87 -12.81
CA THR A 117 4.01 19.32 -11.47
C THR A 117 3.55 17.87 -11.58
N LEU A 118 3.84 17.06 -10.56
CA LEU A 118 3.55 15.63 -10.57
C LEU A 118 2.03 15.35 -10.59
N GLU A 119 1.24 16.25 -10.00
CA GLU A 119 -0.23 16.22 -9.95
C GLU A 119 -0.88 16.32 -11.32
N GLN A 120 -0.19 16.90 -12.30
CA GLN A 120 -0.68 17.03 -13.68
C GLN A 120 -0.42 15.78 -14.51
N HIS A 121 0.36 14.83 -14.00
CA HIS A 121 0.68 13.61 -14.73
C HIS A 121 -0.52 12.65 -14.74
N LEU A 122 -0.78 12.00 -15.87
CA LEU A 122 -1.93 11.08 -16.05
C LEU A 122 -1.95 9.82 -15.15
N ILE A 123 -0.86 9.57 -14.40
CA ILE A 123 -0.75 8.43 -13.47
C ILE A 123 -0.70 8.90 -12.01
N TRP A 124 -0.94 10.20 -11.79
CA TRP A 124 -0.89 10.81 -10.47
C TRP A 124 -1.82 10.13 -9.48
N ASP A 125 -3.05 9.82 -9.89
CA ASP A 125 -4.04 9.22 -9.00
C ASP A 125 -3.59 7.83 -8.52
N ASP A 126 -2.98 7.01 -9.39
CA ASP A 126 -2.39 5.73 -9.00
C ASP A 126 -1.25 5.90 -7.99
N ILE A 127 -0.38 6.91 -8.18
CA ILE A 127 0.70 7.25 -7.25
C ILE A 127 0.12 7.66 -5.89
N ALA A 128 -0.89 8.53 -5.90
CA ALA A 128 -1.52 9.04 -4.69
C ALA A 128 -2.19 7.92 -3.87
N ILE A 129 -2.95 7.03 -4.53
CA ILE A 129 -3.57 5.86 -3.90
C ILE A 129 -2.53 4.90 -3.34
N LEU A 130 -1.48 4.59 -4.09
CA LEU A 130 -0.43 3.68 -3.61
C LEU A 130 0.37 4.26 -2.44
N LEU A 131 0.61 5.57 -2.42
CA LEU A 131 1.22 6.22 -1.26
C LEU A 131 0.31 6.12 -0.03
N ARG A 132 -1.01 6.27 -0.19
CA ARG A 132 -1.98 6.07 0.89
C ARG A 132 -1.94 4.64 1.44
N TYR A 133 -1.82 3.65 0.56
CA TYR A 133 -1.70 2.24 0.95
C TYR A 133 -0.38 1.97 1.66
N LEU A 134 0.70 2.59 1.20
CA LEU A 134 2.03 2.48 1.82
C LEU A 134 2.00 3.02 3.26
N LEU A 135 1.30 4.13 3.51
CA LEU A 135 1.05 4.60 4.88
C LEU A 135 0.31 3.55 5.70
N MET A 136 -0.80 2.99 5.21
CA MET A 136 -1.54 1.97 5.99
C MET A 136 -0.70 0.74 6.31
N LEU A 137 0.09 0.27 5.35
CA LEU A 137 1.00 -0.86 5.54
C LEU A 137 2.20 -0.52 6.44
N SER A 138 2.55 0.75 6.62
CA SER A 138 3.67 1.13 7.49
C SER A 138 3.35 0.94 8.97
N PHE A 139 2.07 0.84 9.35
CA PHE A 139 1.68 0.48 10.71
C PHE A 139 2.18 -0.91 11.08
N ASN A 140 2.68 -1.03 12.32
CA ASN A 140 3.25 -2.26 12.88
C ASN A 140 4.37 -2.88 12.02
N ASN A 141 5.10 -2.07 11.26
CA ASN A 141 6.22 -2.51 10.41
C ASN A 141 5.82 -3.58 9.36
N SER A 142 4.59 -3.55 8.84
CA SER A 142 4.17 -4.51 7.78
C SER A 142 4.88 -4.28 6.44
N LEU A 143 5.66 -3.19 6.33
CA LEU A 143 6.54 -2.91 5.19
C LEU A 143 7.90 -3.59 5.25
N ASP A 144 8.28 -4.20 6.38
CA ASP A 144 9.68 -4.63 6.60
C ASP A 144 10.65 -3.47 6.31
N VAL A 145 10.48 -2.39 7.09
CA VAL A 145 11.11 -1.07 6.86
C VAL A 145 12.62 -1.18 6.72
N ALA A 146 13.27 -2.00 7.56
CA ALA A 146 14.71 -2.20 7.51
C ALA A 146 15.20 -2.69 6.14
N SER A 147 14.54 -3.71 5.59
CA SER A 147 14.92 -4.31 4.31
C SER A 147 14.62 -3.43 3.11
N HIS A 148 13.62 -2.53 3.22
CA HIS A 148 13.18 -1.68 2.11
C HIS A 148 13.53 -0.20 2.28
N LEU A 149 14.34 0.15 3.29
CA LEU A 149 14.60 1.53 3.69
C LEU A 149 15.02 2.45 2.52
N PRO A 150 15.94 2.05 1.61
CA PRO A 150 16.33 2.91 0.49
C PRO A 150 15.17 3.25 -0.45
N PHE A 151 14.29 2.28 -0.72
CA PHE A 151 13.13 2.48 -1.60
C PHE A 151 12.06 3.34 -0.93
N LEU A 152 11.84 3.15 0.36
CA LEU A 152 10.90 3.96 1.13
C LEU A 152 11.35 5.43 1.17
N PHE A 153 12.63 5.69 1.43
CA PHE A 153 13.16 7.05 1.40
C PHE A 153 13.16 7.64 -0.01
N HIS A 154 13.43 6.85 -1.06
CA HIS A 154 13.29 7.33 -2.44
C HIS A 154 11.86 7.83 -2.73
N ILE A 155 10.84 7.06 -2.34
CA ILE A 155 9.44 7.46 -2.47
C ILE A 155 9.15 8.73 -1.66
N VAL A 156 9.56 8.76 -0.39
CA VAL A 156 9.37 9.93 0.48
C VAL A 156 10.01 11.18 -0.12
N THR A 157 11.27 11.11 -0.58
CA THR A 157 11.99 12.26 -1.15
C THR A 157 11.33 12.80 -2.40
N LEU A 158 10.75 11.94 -3.24
CA LEU A 158 10.11 12.39 -4.49
C LEU A 158 8.68 12.90 -4.29
N LEU A 159 8.00 12.44 -3.25
CA LEU A 159 6.61 12.82 -2.97
C LEU A 159 6.47 13.83 -1.83
N VAL A 160 7.56 14.17 -1.14
CA VAL A 160 7.53 15.17 -0.07
C VAL A 160 7.02 16.50 -0.62
N SER A 161 6.07 17.10 0.08
CA SER A 161 5.45 18.38 -0.28
C SER A 161 4.64 18.40 -1.59
N THR A 162 4.41 17.25 -2.24
CA THR A 162 3.55 17.13 -3.44
C THR A 162 2.09 16.84 -3.07
N GLY A 163 1.15 17.28 -3.91
CA GLY A 163 -0.26 16.94 -3.81
C GLY A 163 -1.07 17.70 -2.76
N PRO A 164 -2.34 17.30 -2.57
CA PRO A 164 -3.22 17.87 -1.56
C PRO A 164 -2.73 17.58 -0.13
N LEU A 165 -3.27 18.32 0.85
CA LEU A 165 -2.89 18.18 2.26
C LEU A 165 -2.94 16.73 2.76
N THR A 166 -3.97 15.98 2.38
CA THR A 166 -4.13 14.55 2.74
C THR A 166 -2.95 13.69 2.29
N LEU A 167 -2.39 13.98 1.11
CA LEU A 167 -1.25 13.22 0.60
C LEU A 167 0.04 13.61 1.30
N ARG A 168 0.26 14.90 1.53
CA ARG A 168 1.41 15.37 2.32
C ARG A 168 1.38 14.84 3.76
N ALA A 169 0.20 14.78 4.37
CA ALA A 169 -0.02 14.13 5.66
C ALA A 169 0.25 12.62 5.58
N SER A 170 -0.05 11.98 4.44
CA SER A 170 0.27 10.57 4.23
C SER A 170 1.79 10.32 4.15
N THR A 171 2.53 11.16 3.43
CA THR A 171 4.01 11.10 3.39
C THR A 171 4.59 11.37 4.78
N HIS A 172 4.07 12.37 5.50
CA HIS A 172 4.51 12.68 6.85
C HIS A 172 4.29 11.52 7.82
N GLY A 173 3.08 10.95 7.85
CA GLY A 173 2.77 9.77 8.66
C GLY A 173 3.62 8.56 8.29
N LEU A 174 3.97 8.39 7.01
CA LEU A 174 4.85 7.31 6.57
C LEU A 174 6.26 7.48 7.15
N VAL A 175 6.80 8.71 7.19
CA VAL A 175 8.10 9.00 7.81
C VAL A 175 8.07 8.69 9.30
N ILE A 176 7.02 9.12 10.02
CA ILE A 176 6.84 8.79 11.44
C ILE A 176 6.85 7.28 11.64
N ASN A 177 6.08 6.53 10.84
CA ASN A 177 5.97 5.07 10.98
C ASN A 177 7.28 4.35 10.60
N ILE A 178 8.05 4.88 9.66
CA ILE A 178 9.41 4.41 9.34
C ILE A 178 10.32 4.59 10.55
N LEU A 179 10.40 5.81 11.10
CA LEU A 179 11.24 6.13 12.26
C LEU A 179 10.85 5.29 13.48
N HIS A 180 9.54 5.17 13.74
CA HIS A 180 9.01 4.33 14.80
C HIS A 180 9.43 2.86 14.60
N SER A 181 9.27 2.32 13.39
CA SER A 181 9.68 0.96 13.08
C SER A 181 11.18 0.74 13.31
N LEU A 182 12.04 1.68 12.89
CA LEU A 182 13.48 1.60 13.15
C LEU A 182 13.83 1.67 14.65
N CYS A 183 13.05 2.41 15.44
CA CYS A 183 13.21 2.46 16.90
C CYS A 183 12.79 1.17 17.60
N THR A 184 11.80 0.44 17.06
CA THR A 184 11.22 -0.75 17.70
C THR A 184 11.69 -2.08 17.11
N CYS A 185 12.36 -2.07 15.96
CA CYS A 185 12.85 -3.30 15.33
C CYS A 185 14.02 -3.91 16.11
N SER A 186 13.99 -5.23 16.27
CA SER A 186 15.11 -5.99 16.84
C SER A 186 16.30 -6.13 15.87
N GLN A 187 16.06 -5.91 14.56
CA GLN A 187 17.07 -5.92 13.52
C GLN A 187 16.78 -4.84 12.46
N PRO A 188 17.79 -4.12 11.96
CA PRO A 188 19.20 -4.18 12.36
C PRO A 188 19.43 -3.58 13.76
N GLN A 189 20.50 -4.00 14.43
CA GLN A 189 20.92 -3.38 15.69
C GLN A 189 21.63 -2.06 15.42
N PHE A 190 21.04 -0.98 15.91
CA PHE A 190 21.61 0.36 15.82
C PHE A 190 22.48 0.67 17.04
N SER A 191 23.54 1.45 16.83
CA SER A 191 24.33 2.02 17.93
C SER A 191 23.46 2.90 18.83
N ASP A 192 23.85 3.07 20.10
CA ASP A 192 23.12 3.92 21.05
C ASP A 192 22.93 5.35 20.52
N GLU A 193 23.95 5.89 19.84
CA GLU A 193 23.88 7.21 19.23
C GLU A 193 22.87 7.27 18.09
N THR A 194 22.86 6.26 17.21
CA THR A 194 21.86 6.17 16.14
C THR A 194 20.44 6.03 16.71
N GLN A 195 20.25 5.22 17.75
CA GLN A 195 18.95 5.10 18.43
C GLN A 195 18.52 6.42 19.06
N ARG A 196 19.45 7.16 19.67
CA ARG A 196 19.19 8.49 20.23
C ARG A 196 18.71 9.46 19.15
N VAL A 197 19.39 9.51 18.01
CA VAL A 197 19.00 10.36 16.88
C VAL A 197 17.64 9.97 16.33
N LEU A 198 17.35 8.68 16.16
CA LEU A 198 16.04 8.19 15.68
C LEU A 198 14.91 8.57 16.64
N ARG A 199 15.11 8.44 17.96
CA ARG A 199 14.11 8.82 18.98
C ARG A 199 13.87 10.34 19.00
N LEU A 200 14.92 11.14 18.89
CA LEU A 200 14.80 12.60 18.80
C LEU A 200 14.04 13.02 17.55
N SER A 201 14.40 12.43 16.40
CA SER A 201 13.71 12.68 15.13
C SER A 201 12.23 12.30 15.23
N LEU A 202 11.93 11.12 15.78
CA LEU A 202 10.54 10.68 15.98
C LEU A 202 9.75 11.65 16.86
N ALA A 203 10.36 12.16 17.93
CA ALA A 203 9.72 13.16 18.79
C ALA A 203 9.44 14.47 18.05
N GLU A 204 10.39 14.96 17.25
CA GLU A 204 10.25 16.18 16.46
C GLU A 204 9.16 16.06 15.38
N PHE A 205 9.16 14.98 14.61
CA PHE A 205 8.14 14.72 13.58
C PHE A 205 6.75 14.43 14.16
N SER A 206 6.63 14.07 15.44
CA SER A 206 5.34 13.83 16.09
C SER A 206 4.72 15.09 16.70
N LEU A 207 5.38 16.24 16.61
CA LEU A 207 4.83 17.51 17.09
C LEU A 207 3.64 17.98 16.22
N PRO A 208 2.65 18.67 16.80
CA PRO A 208 1.45 19.15 16.08
C PRO A 208 1.74 20.20 15.00
#